data_AF-A0A7Z6V0L0-F1
#
_entry.id   AF-A0A7Z6V0L0-F1
#
_cell.length_a   1.000
_cell.length_b   1.000
_cell.length_c   1.000
_cell.angle_alpha   90.00
_cell.angle_beta   90.00
_cell.angle_gamma   90.00
#
_symmetry.space_group_name_H-M   'P 1'
#
loop_
_entity.id
_entity.type
_entity.pdbx_description
1 polymer ?
#
loop_
_entity_poly.entity_id
_entity_poly.type
_entity_poly.pdbx_seq_one_letter_code
_entity_poly.pdbx_strand_id
1 'polypeptide(L)'
;MTQVYIISLKESQRRLDTEKLILESNEKFKGRCVFQIFDAISPKHQDFEKFIQELYDSSSLLKSDWFHSDYCYQELLPQEFGCYLSHYFLWKECVKLNQPVVILEDDVALESNFMQALEDCLKSPFDFVRLYGHYWGGHKTNLHALPIYTENENEEVEAPMENHAEAEVPMEKTPTENHEV
;
A
#
# COMPACT_ATOMS: atom_id res chain seq x y z
N MET A 1 13.35 11.55 14.43
CA MET A 1 11.93 11.95 14.32
C MET A 1 11.48 11.67 12.91
N THR A 2 10.39 10.95 12.73
CA THR A 2 9.88 10.59 11.41
C THR A 2 9.31 11.82 10.71
N GLN A 3 9.69 12.05 9.46
CA GLN A 3 9.14 13.15 8.67
C GLN A 3 7.83 12.69 8.03
N VAL A 4 6.78 13.50 8.16
CA VAL A 4 5.47 13.27 7.55
C VAL A 4 5.19 14.41 6.60
N TYR A 5 5.13 14.11 5.31
CA TYR A 5 4.84 15.06 4.25
C TYR A 5 3.37 14.94 3.86
N ILE A 6 2.65 16.06 3.83
CA ILE A 6 1.32 16.15 3.24
C ILE A 6 1.45 16.92 1.92
N ILE A 7 1.20 16.24 0.81
CA ILE A 7 1.20 16.81 -0.54
C ILE A 7 -0.08 17.65 -0.67
N SER A 8 0.07 18.95 -0.89
CA SER A 8 -1.07 19.84 -1.14
C SER A 8 -0.70 20.90 -2.15
N LEU A 9 -1.60 21.17 -3.10
CA LEU A 9 -1.43 22.29 -4.03
C LEU A 9 -1.50 23.61 -3.26
N LYS A 10 -0.60 24.53 -3.60
CA LYS A 10 -0.52 25.84 -2.92
C LYS A 10 -1.80 26.66 -3.06
N GLU A 11 -2.51 26.49 -4.18
CA GLU A 11 -3.77 27.15 -4.48
C GLU A 11 -5.02 26.33 -4.11
N SER A 12 -4.85 25.15 -3.48
CA SER A 12 -5.97 24.29 -3.07
C SER A 12 -6.79 24.94 -1.96
N GLN A 13 -8.11 24.79 -2.02
CA GLN A 13 -8.98 25.20 -0.92
C GLN A 13 -8.73 24.36 0.35
N ARG A 14 -8.30 23.09 0.19
CA ARG A 14 -7.93 22.18 1.28
C ARG A 14 -6.60 22.52 1.94
N ARG A 15 -5.83 23.45 1.34
CA ARG A 15 -4.51 23.84 1.84
C ARG A 15 -4.58 24.38 3.27
N LEU A 16 -5.60 25.18 3.58
CA LEU A 16 -5.82 25.75 4.91
C LEU A 16 -6.11 24.65 5.96
N ASP A 17 -6.92 23.65 5.59
CA ASP A 17 -7.22 22.52 6.48
C ASP A 17 -5.95 21.68 6.71
N THR A 18 -5.11 21.52 5.68
CA THR A 18 -3.82 20.86 5.78
C THR A 18 -2.86 21.60 6.72
N GLU A 19 -2.77 22.92 6.61
CA GLU A 19 -1.94 23.75 7.49
C GLU A 19 -2.39 23.64 8.95
N LYS A 20 -3.71 23.62 9.19
CA LYS A 20 -4.28 23.40 10.51
C LYS A 20 -3.94 22.00 11.04
N LEU A 21 -4.13 20.96 10.23
CA LEU A 21 -3.80 19.57 10.58
C LEU A 21 -2.33 19.43 10.97
N ILE A 22 -1.43 20.09 10.25
CA ILE A 22 0.01 20.09 10.54
C ILE A 22 0.29 20.72 11.91
N LEU A 23 -0.29 21.89 12.19
CA LEU A 23 -0.07 22.58 13.47
C LEU A 23 -0.53 21.70 14.65
N GLU A 24 -1.75 21.17 14.56
CA GLU A 24 -2.32 20.30 15.58
C GLU A 24 -1.51 18.99 15.74
N SER A 25 -1.09 18.39 14.64
CA SER A 25 -0.32 17.13 14.63
C SER A 25 1.09 17.33 15.20
N ASN A 26 1.74 18.46 14.91
CA ASN A 26 3.07 18.76 15.44
C ASN A 26 3.07 19.00 16.96
N GLU A 27 1.99 19.59 17.49
CA GLU A 27 1.81 19.67 18.96
C GLU A 27 1.47 18.30 19.55
N LYS A 28 0.52 17.57 18.94
CA LYS A 28 0.05 16.27 19.45
C LYS A 28 1.14 15.19 19.43
N PHE A 29 1.99 15.17 18.40
CA PHE A 29 3.00 14.13 18.19
C PHE A 29 4.44 14.64 18.37
N LYS A 30 4.59 15.72 19.15
CA LYS A 30 5.88 16.37 19.44
C LYS A 30 6.93 15.37 19.92
N GLY A 31 8.12 15.44 19.31
CA GLY A 31 9.24 14.56 19.61
C GLY A 31 9.19 13.18 18.95
N ARG A 32 8.09 12.83 18.27
CA ARG A 32 7.94 11.56 17.54
C ARG A 32 7.96 11.79 16.03
N CYS A 33 7.11 12.71 15.57
CA CYS A 33 6.94 13.06 14.16
C CYS A 33 7.12 14.56 13.92
N VAL A 34 7.47 14.90 12.68
CA VAL A 34 7.43 16.28 12.18
C VAL A 34 6.58 16.28 10.92
N PHE A 35 5.43 16.92 11.02
CA PHE A 35 4.52 17.13 9.92
C PHE A 35 4.91 18.39 9.16
N GLN A 36 4.93 18.28 7.85
CA GLN A 36 5.20 19.39 6.94
C GLN A 36 4.43 19.22 5.65
N ILE A 37 4.17 20.36 5.02
CA ILE A 37 3.58 20.39 3.69
C ILE A 37 4.69 20.15 2.66
N PHE A 38 4.32 19.44 1.60
CA PHE A 38 5.02 19.50 0.32
C PHE A 38 4.15 20.27 -0.68
N ASP A 39 4.71 21.30 -1.31
CA ASP A 39 4.03 22.04 -2.37
C ASP A 39 3.87 21.14 -3.59
N ALA A 40 2.65 20.64 -3.80
CA ALA A 40 2.37 19.71 -4.89
C ALA A 40 2.69 20.34 -6.26
N ILE A 41 3.23 19.52 -7.14
CA ILE A 41 3.56 19.92 -8.51
C ILE A 41 2.28 19.86 -9.34
N SER A 42 1.88 21.00 -9.89
CA SER A 42 0.76 21.09 -10.82
C SER A 42 1.25 21.16 -12.27
N PRO A 43 0.37 20.91 -13.26
CA PRO A 43 0.67 21.16 -14.67
C PRO A 43 1.08 22.61 -14.99
N LYS A 44 0.83 23.55 -14.09
CA LYS A 44 1.22 24.97 -14.24
C LYS A 44 2.64 25.25 -13.74
N HIS A 45 3.33 24.27 -13.17
CA HIS A 45 4.71 24.43 -12.70
C HIS A 45 5.61 24.77 -13.88
N GLN A 46 6.50 25.76 -13.73
CA GLN A 46 7.33 26.28 -14.83
C GLN A 46 8.18 25.18 -15.50
N ASP A 47 8.66 24.21 -14.70
CA ASP A 47 9.51 23.11 -15.13
C ASP A 47 8.73 21.81 -15.39
N PHE A 48 7.39 21.86 -15.42
CA PHE A 48 6.54 20.65 -15.50
C PHE A 48 6.91 19.73 -16.67
N GLU A 49 6.91 20.28 -17.89
CA GLU A 49 7.25 19.52 -19.10
C GLU A 49 8.66 18.95 -19.06
N LYS A 50 9.62 19.73 -18.53
CA LYS A 50 11.00 19.30 -18.37
C LYS A 50 11.10 18.12 -17.41
N PHE A 51 10.41 18.18 -16.26
CA PHE A 51 10.41 17.09 -15.30
C PHE A 51 9.82 15.81 -15.88
N ILE A 52 8.76 15.89 -16.68
CA ILE A 52 8.20 14.71 -17.35
C ILE A 52 9.21 14.11 -18.33
N GLN A 53 9.84 14.92 -19.17
CA GLN A 53 10.84 14.44 -20.12
C GLN A 53 12.05 13.77 -19.44
N GLU A 54 12.47 14.27 -18.27
CA GLU A 54 13.66 13.77 -17.58
C GLU A 54 13.37 12.59 -16.63
N LEU A 55 12.18 12.54 -16.03
CA LEU A 55 11.90 11.66 -14.89
C LEU A 55 10.87 10.58 -15.20
N TYR A 56 10.06 10.75 -16.25
CA TYR A 56 9.03 9.78 -16.61
C TYR A 56 9.39 9.02 -17.89
N ASP A 57 9.33 7.69 -17.80
CA ASP A 57 9.50 6.79 -18.93
C ASP A 57 8.18 6.09 -19.25
N SER A 58 7.56 6.47 -20.36
CA SER A 58 6.29 5.88 -20.81
C SER A 58 6.39 4.38 -21.11
N SER A 59 7.58 3.87 -21.43
CA SER A 59 7.78 2.44 -21.64
C SER A 59 7.71 1.63 -20.34
N SER A 60 8.02 2.26 -19.21
CA SER A 60 7.87 1.66 -17.88
C SER A 60 6.40 1.58 -17.46
N LEU A 61 5.55 2.50 -17.91
CA LEU A 61 4.09 2.46 -17.67
C LEU A 61 3.47 1.19 -18.23
N LEU A 62 3.89 0.76 -19.43
CA LEU A 62 3.42 -0.47 -20.10
C LEU A 62 3.67 -1.74 -19.28
N LYS A 63 4.52 -1.69 -18.24
CA LYS A 63 4.82 -2.81 -17.35
C LYS A 63 4.13 -2.70 -15.99
N SER A 64 3.39 -1.61 -15.74
CA SER A 64 2.74 -1.35 -14.47
C SER A 64 1.36 -2.01 -14.39
N ASP A 65 0.97 -2.44 -13.19
CA ASP A 65 -0.40 -2.95 -12.94
C ASP A 65 -1.47 -1.90 -13.25
N TRP A 66 -1.13 -0.61 -13.12
CA TRP A 66 -2.03 0.49 -13.48
C TRP A 66 -2.42 0.41 -14.96
N PHE A 67 -1.44 0.23 -15.85
CA PHE A 67 -1.68 0.13 -17.30
C PHE A 67 -2.52 -1.08 -17.69
N HIS A 68 -2.42 -2.17 -16.95
CA HIS A 68 -3.18 -3.40 -17.17
C HIS A 68 -4.49 -3.48 -16.39
N SER A 69 -4.86 -2.42 -15.66
CA SER A 69 -6.12 -2.38 -14.92
C SER A 69 -7.31 -2.07 -15.80
N ASP A 70 -8.50 -2.55 -15.41
CA ASP A 70 -9.77 -2.30 -16.12
C ASP A 70 -10.16 -0.79 -16.19
N TYR A 71 -9.44 0.05 -15.44
CA TYR A 71 -9.63 1.50 -15.35
C TYR A 71 -8.69 2.31 -16.23
N CYS A 72 -7.71 1.68 -16.90
CA CYS A 72 -6.72 2.36 -17.72
C CYS A 72 -6.85 2.02 -19.20
N TYR A 73 -6.84 3.05 -20.05
CA TYR A 73 -6.87 2.89 -21.51
C TYR A 73 -5.82 3.74 -22.26
N GLN A 74 -5.05 4.62 -21.60
CA GLN A 74 -4.18 5.64 -22.24
C GLN A 74 -2.97 6.07 -21.37
N GLU A 75 -2.20 7.07 -21.84
CA GLU A 75 -1.18 7.77 -21.04
C GLU A 75 -1.79 8.54 -19.85
N LEU A 76 -0.95 8.87 -18.87
CA LEU A 76 -1.36 9.67 -17.71
C LEU A 76 -1.85 11.07 -18.15
N LEU A 77 -2.89 11.55 -17.49
CA LEU A 77 -3.35 12.93 -17.60
C LEU A 77 -2.32 13.89 -16.98
N PRO A 78 -2.26 15.16 -17.41
CA PRO A 78 -1.36 16.15 -16.81
C PRO A 78 -1.48 16.24 -15.27
N GLN A 79 -2.69 16.10 -14.73
CA GLN A 79 -2.91 16.13 -13.28
C GLN A 79 -2.32 14.89 -12.59
N GLU A 80 -2.42 13.72 -13.22
CA GLU A 80 -1.85 12.47 -12.71
C GLU A 80 -0.32 12.51 -12.75
N PHE A 81 0.25 13.14 -13.77
CA PHE A 81 1.68 13.47 -13.83
C PHE A 81 2.13 14.40 -12.69
N GLY A 82 1.29 15.38 -12.31
CA GLY A 82 1.56 16.22 -11.13
C GLY A 82 1.64 15.42 -9.83
N CYS A 83 0.72 14.46 -9.66
CA CYS A 83 0.76 13.51 -8.54
C CYS A 83 2.03 12.66 -8.57
N TYR A 84 2.32 12.01 -9.71
CA TYR A 84 3.54 11.23 -9.91
C TYR A 84 4.81 12.00 -9.54
N LEU A 85 4.97 13.22 -10.06
CA LEU A 85 6.14 14.06 -9.80
C LEU A 85 6.24 14.43 -8.31
N SER A 86 5.14 14.77 -7.66
CA SER A 86 5.12 15.14 -6.25
C SER A 86 5.62 14.00 -5.36
N HIS A 87 5.14 12.77 -5.61
CA HIS A 87 5.63 11.57 -4.92
C HIS A 87 7.09 11.27 -5.26
N TYR A 88 7.48 11.37 -6.53
CA TYR A 88 8.85 11.12 -6.97
C TYR A 88 9.86 12.00 -6.24
N PHE A 89 9.60 13.30 -6.10
CA PHE A 89 10.50 14.20 -5.37
C PHE A 89 10.56 13.89 -3.87
N LEU A 90 9.46 13.45 -3.26
CA LEU A 90 9.47 12.99 -1.87
C LEU A 90 10.23 11.68 -1.68
N TRP A 91 10.16 10.75 -2.65
CA TRP A 91 11.03 9.56 -2.66
C TRP A 91 12.50 9.93 -2.79
N LYS A 92 12.84 10.91 -3.64
CA LYS A 92 14.20 11.45 -3.72
C LYS A 92 14.66 12.05 -2.39
N GLU A 93 13.78 12.77 -1.70
CA GLU A 93 14.08 13.31 -0.37
C GLU A 93 14.27 12.19 0.66
N CYS A 94 13.45 11.13 0.63
CA CYS A 94 13.64 9.92 1.45
C CYS A 94 15.03 9.31 1.28
N VAL A 95 15.46 9.12 0.03
CA VAL A 95 16.80 8.60 -0.31
C VAL A 95 17.90 9.53 0.20
N LYS A 96 17.75 10.83 0.01
CA LYS A 96 18.72 11.85 0.45
C LYS A 96 18.84 11.91 1.98
N LEU A 97 17.72 11.81 2.70
CA LEU A 97 17.71 11.79 4.16
C LEU A 97 18.18 10.46 4.73
N ASN A 98 18.13 9.38 3.94
CA ASN A 98 18.46 8.02 4.33
C ASN A 98 17.70 7.57 5.59
N GLN A 99 16.41 7.91 5.65
CA GLN A 99 15.50 7.58 6.75
C GLN A 99 14.08 7.38 6.20
N PRO A 100 13.23 6.57 6.86
CA PRO A 100 11.84 6.42 6.46
C PRO A 100 11.09 7.76 6.56
N VAL A 101 10.24 8.02 5.56
CA VAL A 101 9.32 9.16 5.53
C VAL A 101 7.90 8.65 5.33
N VAL A 102 6.93 9.41 5.83
CA VAL A 102 5.51 9.17 5.56
C VAL A 102 5.06 10.20 4.52
N ILE A 103 4.35 9.75 3.49
CA ILE A 103 3.81 10.62 2.44
C ILE A 103 2.29 10.44 2.44
N LEU A 104 1.57 11.54 2.60
CA LEU A 104 0.10 11.62 2.65
C LEU A 104 -0.39 12.65 1.63
N GLU A 105 -1.63 12.51 1.18
CA GLU A 105 -2.33 13.50 0.35
C GLU A 105 -3.16 14.46 1.22
N ASP A 106 -3.59 15.60 0.65
CA ASP A 106 -4.32 16.66 1.37
C ASP A 106 -5.79 16.37 1.68
N ASP A 107 -6.29 15.19 1.31
CA ASP A 107 -7.62 14.68 1.67
C ASP A 107 -7.57 13.66 2.82
N VAL A 108 -6.43 13.55 3.51
CA VAL A 108 -6.25 12.64 4.64
C VAL A 108 -6.94 13.13 5.93
N ALA A 109 -7.44 12.18 6.71
CA ALA A 109 -7.80 12.37 8.11
C ALA A 109 -6.97 11.41 8.99
N LEU A 110 -6.48 11.90 10.13
CA LEU A 110 -5.68 11.09 11.06
C LEU A 110 -6.55 10.49 12.15
N GLU A 111 -6.61 9.16 12.18
CA GLU A 111 -7.29 8.42 13.23
C GLU A 111 -6.52 8.40 14.56
N SER A 112 -7.23 8.12 15.65
CA SER A 112 -6.65 8.08 17.00
C SER A 112 -5.47 7.10 17.15
N ASN A 113 -5.45 6.03 16.35
CA ASN A 113 -4.43 4.99 16.32
C ASN A 113 -3.29 5.25 15.32
N PHE A 114 -3.24 6.42 14.66
CA PHE A 114 -2.21 6.75 13.66
C PHE A 114 -0.78 6.47 14.14
N MET A 115 -0.45 6.88 15.37
CA MET A 115 0.90 6.67 15.91
C MET A 115 1.23 5.20 16.14
N GLN A 116 0.27 4.41 16.61
CA GLN A 116 0.47 2.98 16.79
C GLN A 116 0.73 2.31 15.44
N ALA A 117 -0.10 2.61 14.44
CA ALA A 117 0.09 2.10 13.08
C ALA A 117 1.46 2.49 12.49
N LEU A 118 1.90 3.74 12.69
CA LEU A 118 3.21 4.20 12.24
C LEU A 118 4.36 3.44 12.92
N GLU A 119 4.27 3.22 14.24
CA GLU A 119 5.28 2.44 14.96
C GLU A 119 5.34 0.99 14.50
N ASP A 120 4.21 0.39 14.17
CA ASP A 120 4.14 -0.98 13.65
C ASP A 120 4.74 -1.06 12.23
N CYS A 121 4.49 -0.05 11.39
CA CYS A 121 5.15 0.07 10.08
C CYS A 121 6.68 0.15 10.22
N LEU A 122 7.18 0.97 11.15
CA LEU A 122 8.62 1.15 11.39
C LEU A 122 9.32 -0.10 11.95
N LYS A 123 8.58 -0.99 12.61
CA LYS A 123 9.09 -2.29 13.09
C LYS A 123 8.92 -3.41 12.06
N SER A 124 8.15 -3.17 11.00
CA SER A 124 7.89 -4.17 9.98
C SER A 124 9.15 -4.47 9.16
N PRO A 125 9.26 -5.68 8.57
CA PRO A 125 10.40 -6.04 7.73
C PRO A 125 10.33 -5.45 6.31
N PHE A 126 9.35 -4.58 6.01
CA PHE A 126 9.10 -4.07 4.67
C PHE A 126 9.73 -2.70 4.47
N ASP A 127 10.42 -2.52 3.34
CA ASP A 127 11.01 -1.23 2.95
C ASP A 127 9.95 -0.20 2.49
N PHE A 128 8.77 -0.68 2.10
CA PHE A 128 7.66 0.13 1.61
C PHE A 128 6.35 -0.37 2.18
N VAL A 129 5.60 0.54 2.82
CA VAL A 129 4.27 0.27 3.35
C VAL A 129 3.26 1.22 2.72
N ARG A 130 2.25 0.66 2.07
CA ARG A 130 1.15 1.43 1.47
C ARG A 130 0.01 1.57 2.47
N LEU A 131 -0.32 2.81 2.85
CA LEU A 131 -1.43 3.12 3.77
C LEU A 131 -2.79 3.20 3.02
N TYR A 132 -3.12 2.17 2.24
CA TYR A 132 -4.37 2.11 1.47
C TYR A 132 -4.81 0.66 1.22
N GLY A 133 -6.04 0.30 1.61
CA GLY A 133 -6.51 -1.10 1.62
C GLY A 133 -7.33 -1.54 0.40
N HIS A 134 -7.85 -0.63 -0.43
CA HIS A 134 -8.91 -0.96 -1.39
C HIS A 134 -8.45 -1.41 -2.78
N TYR A 135 -7.15 -1.52 -3.03
CA TYR A 135 -6.63 -1.74 -4.40
C TYR A 135 -6.86 -3.16 -4.94
N TRP A 136 -7.04 -4.16 -4.07
CA TRP A 136 -7.02 -5.56 -4.53
C TRP A 136 -8.41 -6.15 -4.79
N GLY A 137 -9.49 -5.54 -4.27
CA GLY A 137 -10.85 -6.09 -4.37
C GLY A 137 -11.48 -5.97 -5.76
N GLY A 138 -10.98 -5.06 -6.59
CA GLY A 138 -11.55 -4.76 -7.91
C GLY A 138 -10.64 -5.09 -9.11
N HIS A 139 -9.42 -5.57 -8.89
CA HIS A 139 -8.44 -5.74 -9.96
C HIS A 139 -8.03 -7.20 -10.15
N LYS A 140 -8.26 -7.76 -11.36
CA LYS A 140 -7.59 -8.99 -11.78
C LYS A 140 -6.13 -8.67 -12.08
N THR A 141 -5.25 -8.81 -11.09
CA THR A 141 -3.81 -8.65 -11.30
C THR A 141 -3.16 -10.01 -11.59
N ASN A 142 -2.06 -10.01 -12.35
CA ASN A 142 -1.25 -11.22 -12.57
C ASN A 142 -0.28 -11.49 -11.41
N LEU A 143 -0.30 -10.68 -10.35
CA LEU A 143 0.49 -10.89 -9.15
C LEU A 143 -0.26 -11.80 -8.19
N HIS A 144 0.47 -12.69 -7.50
CA HIS A 144 -0.05 -13.47 -6.40
C HIS A 144 -0.35 -12.56 -5.20
N ALA A 145 -1.44 -11.80 -5.29
CA ALA A 145 -2.02 -11.13 -4.14
C ALA A 145 -2.65 -12.20 -3.23
N LEU A 146 -2.49 -12.03 -1.91
CA LEU A 146 -3.21 -12.87 -0.96
C LEU A 146 -4.72 -12.71 -1.20
N PRO A 147 -5.49 -13.82 -1.15
CA PRO A 147 -6.93 -13.74 -1.34
C PRO A 147 -7.52 -12.79 -0.29
N ILE A 148 -8.36 -11.88 -0.75
CA ILE A 148 -9.11 -10.99 0.12
C ILE A 148 -10.19 -11.84 0.78
N TYR A 149 -10.23 -11.85 2.10
CA TYR A 149 -11.40 -12.30 2.83
C TYR A 149 -12.54 -11.37 2.43
N THR A 150 -13.39 -11.82 1.51
CA THR A 150 -14.70 -11.22 1.35
C THR A 150 -15.45 -11.53 2.63
N GLU A 151 -15.78 -10.52 3.42
CA GLU A 151 -16.84 -10.60 4.42
C GLU A 151 -18.16 -10.80 3.68
N ASN A 152 -18.36 -11.98 3.10
CA ASN A 152 -19.69 -12.48 2.83
C ASN A 152 -20.16 -13.05 4.16
N GLU A 153 -20.88 -12.20 4.88
CA GLU A 153 -21.82 -12.63 5.89
C GLU A 153 -22.68 -13.77 5.33
N ASN A 154 -22.74 -14.87 6.07
CA ASN A 154 -23.61 -16.04 5.90
C ASN A 154 -23.13 -17.14 4.93
N GLU A 155 -22.17 -17.94 5.36
CA GLU A 155 -22.22 -19.40 5.13
C GLU A 155 -21.46 -20.09 6.27
N GLU A 156 -22.21 -20.85 7.09
CA GLU A 156 -21.63 -21.76 8.08
C GLU A 156 -20.78 -22.80 7.33
N VAL A 157 -19.46 -22.72 7.48
CA VAL A 157 -18.56 -23.78 7.02
C VAL A 157 -18.14 -24.59 8.23
N GLU A 158 -18.74 -25.77 8.38
CA GLU A 158 -18.29 -26.78 9.32
C GLU A 158 -16.81 -27.10 9.08
N ALA A 159 -16.01 -27.02 10.15
CA ALA A 159 -14.60 -27.38 10.12
C ALA A 159 -14.44 -28.89 9.81
N PRO A 160 -13.58 -29.30 8.86
CA PRO A 160 -13.27 -30.70 8.70
C PRO A 160 -12.34 -31.12 9.85
N MET A 161 -12.82 -32.05 10.68
CA MET A 161 -12.03 -32.69 11.74
C MET A 161 -10.79 -33.38 11.15
N GLU A 162 -9.61 -32.93 11.59
CA GLU A 162 -8.34 -33.63 11.39
C GLU A 162 -8.38 -34.97 12.12
N ASN A 163 -8.38 -36.08 11.39
CA ASN A 163 -8.05 -37.39 11.96
C ASN A 163 -6.54 -37.59 11.88
N HIS A 164 -5.85 -37.20 12.95
CA HIS A 164 -4.53 -37.75 13.28
C HIS A 164 -4.72 -39.19 13.75
N ALA A 165 -4.12 -40.14 13.04
CA ALA A 165 -3.93 -41.50 13.54
C ALA A 165 -2.45 -41.88 13.35
N GLU A 166 -1.67 -41.77 14.42
CA GLU A 166 -0.40 -42.47 14.58
C GLU A 166 -0.63 -43.81 15.29
N ALA A 167 0.02 -44.83 14.73
CA ALA A 167 0.54 -46.08 15.31
C ALA A 167 -0.44 -47.04 16.04
N GLU A 168 -0.50 -48.30 15.56
CA GLU A 168 0.19 -49.43 16.21
C GLU A 168 0.05 -50.72 15.37
N VAL A 169 1.14 -51.50 15.31
CA VAL A 169 1.20 -52.86 14.74
C VAL A 169 1.19 -53.85 15.91
N PRO A 170 0.40 -54.96 15.85
CA PRO A 170 1.05 -56.26 15.98
C PRO A 170 0.44 -57.40 15.13
N MET A 171 1.36 -58.12 14.48
CA MET A 171 1.51 -59.58 14.33
C MET A 171 0.33 -60.56 14.47
N GLU A 172 0.25 -61.41 13.44
CA GLU A 172 0.08 -62.88 13.44
C GLU A 172 -1.35 -63.47 13.43
N LYS A 173 -1.74 -64.09 12.29
CA LYS A 173 -1.83 -65.56 12.07
C LYS A 173 -2.57 -65.90 10.77
N THR A 174 -1.90 -66.62 9.86
CA THR A 174 -2.50 -67.49 8.83
C THR A 174 -3.24 -68.67 9.49
N PRO A 175 -4.22 -69.39 8.85
CA PRO A 175 -4.02 -70.03 7.53
C PRO A 175 -5.27 -70.25 6.62
N THR A 176 -4.98 -70.61 5.35
CA THR A 176 -5.68 -71.54 4.40
C THR A 176 -7.22 -71.46 4.22
N GLU A 177 -7.80 -71.42 3.01
CA GLU A 177 -7.86 -72.54 2.04
C GLU A 177 -8.30 -72.07 0.63
N ASN A 178 -7.61 -72.60 -0.39
CA ASN A 178 -8.06 -73.17 -1.67
C ASN A 178 -9.51 -72.89 -2.17
N HIS A 179 -9.64 -72.44 -3.42
CA HIS A 179 -10.00 -73.35 -4.53
C HIS A 179 -9.81 -72.67 -5.91
N GLU A 180 -9.12 -73.40 -6.78
CA GLU A 180 -9.02 -73.22 -8.23
C GLU A 180 -10.37 -73.47 -8.91
N VAL A 181 -10.68 -72.70 -9.97
CA VAL A 181 -10.90 -73.20 -11.34
C VAL A 181 -10.39 -72.16 -12.33
#